data_AF-A0A7T8QUI6-F1
#
_entry.id   AF-A0A7T8QUI6-F1
#
_cell.length_a   1.000
_cell.length_b   1.000
_cell.length_c   1.000
_cell.angle_alpha   90.00
_cell.angle_beta   90.00
_cell.angle_gamma   90.00
#
_symmetry.space_group_name_H-M   'P 1'
#
loop_
_entity.id
_entity.type
_entity.pdbx_description
1 polymer ?
#
loop_
_entity_poly.entity_id
_entity_poly.type
_entity_poly.pdbx_seq_one_letter_code
_entity_poly.pdbx_strand_id
1 'polypeptide(L)' 'MFKCIPIFKGCNRQVEYVDKRHCSLNAVPEDIMRYARSLEELLLDANHLKSCP' A
#
# COMPACT_ATOMS: atom_id res chain seq x y z
N MET A 1 3.99 13.35 13.00
CA MET A 1 5.24 12.59 12.79
C MET A 1 4.81 11.17 12.43
N PHE A 2 5.14 10.55 11.30
CA PHE A 2 6.50 10.18 10.90
C PHE A 2 6.65 10.18 9.38
N LYS A 3 7.58 11.02 8.92
CA LYS A 3 8.08 11.10 7.56
C LYS A 3 9.23 10.08 7.49
N CYS A 4 8.92 8.82 7.18
CA CYS A 4 9.96 7.81 6.99
C CYS A 4 10.55 7.98 5.58
N ILE A 5 11.73 8.60 5.57
CA ILE A 5 12.57 8.89 4.41
C ILE A 5 13.01 7.56 3.76
N PRO A 6 12.82 7.33 2.45
CA PRO A 6 13.20 6.08 1.82
C PRO A 6 14.68 6.16 1.39
N ILE A 7 15.61 5.83 2.30
CA ILE A 7 17.06 5.77 1.97
C ILE A 7 17.50 4.37 1.53
N PHE A 8 16.71 3.30 1.70
CA PHE A 8 17.16 1.95 1.37
C PHE A 8 16.23 1.24 0.38
N LYS A 9 16.53 1.41 -0.92
CA LYS A 9 16.24 0.44 -1.98
C LYS A 9 16.97 -0.87 -1.64
N GLY A 10 16.36 -1.80 -0.91
CA GLY A 10 16.98 -3.13 -0.73
C GLY A 10 16.62 -3.95 0.49
N CYS A 11 15.76 -3.47 1.39
CA CYS A 11 15.20 -4.36 2.40
C CYS A 11 13.87 -4.89 1.87
N ASN A 12 13.80 -6.19 1.58
CA ASN A 12 12.54 -6.95 1.54
C ASN A 12 11.90 -6.85 2.92
N ARG A 13 11.29 -5.69 3.23
CA ARG A 13 10.46 -5.55 4.42
C ARG A 13 9.25 -6.44 4.15
N GLN A 14 9.15 -7.54 4.89
CA GLN A 14 7.88 -8.25 5.02
C GLN A 14 6.87 -7.22 5.53
N VAL A 15 5.92 -6.93 4.66
CA VAL A 15 4.76 -6.11 4.99
C VAL A 15 3.60 -7.07 4.90
N GLU A 16 3.04 -7.41 6.05
CA GLU A 16 1.88 -8.30 6.19
C GLU A 16 0.57 -7.51 6.16
N TYR A 17 0.60 -6.23 6.56
CA TYR A 17 -0.57 -5.38 6.67
C TYR A 17 -0.33 -3.97 6.09
N VAL A 18 -1.27 -3.48 5.26
CA VAL A 18 -1.29 -2.11 4.73
C VAL A 18 -2.67 -1.48 4.94
N ASP A 19 -2.68 -0.35 5.65
CA ASP A 19 -3.87 0.50 5.81
C ASP A 19 -3.73 1.78 5.00
N LYS A 20 -4.59 1.92 4.00
CA LYS A 20 -4.70 3.10 3.14
C LYS A 20 -6.16 3.55 3.03
N ARG A 21 -6.95 3.38 4.08
CA ARG A 21 -8.33 3.88 4.14
C ARG A 21 -8.36 5.41 4.08
N HIS A 22 -9.43 5.98 3.50
CA HIS A 22 -9.64 7.43 3.41
C HIS A 22 -8.49 8.22 2.75
N CYS A 23 -7.64 7.57 1.95
CA CYS A 23 -6.49 8.20 1.32
C CYS A 23 -6.84 8.89 -0.02
N SER A 24 -8.13 8.96 -0.39
CA SER A 24 -8.59 9.50 -1.67
C SER A 24 -7.88 8.87 -2.88
N LEU A 25 -7.53 7.59 -2.78
CA LEU A 25 -6.86 6.87 -3.86
C LEU A 25 -7.81 6.69 -5.03
N ASN A 26 -7.37 7.02 -6.23
CA ASN A 26 -8.12 6.80 -7.47
C ASN A 26 -7.79 5.44 -8.12
N ALA A 27 -6.67 4.84 -7.73
CA ALA A 27 -6.19 3.53 -8.17
C ALA A 27 -5.33 2.89 -7.08
N VAL A 28 -5.14 1.57 -7.14
CA VAL A 28 -4.23 0.84 -6.25
C VAL A 28 -2.78 1.23 -6.59
N PRO A 29 -1.98 1.76 -5.64
CA PRO A 29 -0.59 2.12 -5.91
C PRO A 29 0.26 0.89 -6.27
N GLU A 30 1.07 0.98 -7.33
CA GLU A 30 1.98 -0.10 -7.75
C GLU A 30 3.01 -0.46 -6.68
N ASP A 31 3.36 0.47 -5.79
CA ASP A 31 4.26 0.17 -4.68
C ASP A 31 3.69 -0.92 -3.75
N ILE A 32 2.37 -1.10 -3.70
CA ILE A 32 1.72 -2.21 -2.96
C ILE A 32 2.03 -3.56 -3.63
N MET A 33 2.17 -3.59 -4.96
CA MET A 33 2.56 -4.81 -5.69
C MET A 33 3.95 -5.30 -5.28
N ARG A 34 4.82 -4.43 -4.76
CA ARG A 34 6.13 -4.85 -4.21
C ARG A 34 6.01 -5.72 -2.97
N TYR A 35 4.89 -5.59 -2.24
CA TYR A 35 4.61 -6.37 -1.04
C TYR A 35 3.70 -7.56 -1.33
N ALA A 36 3.27 -7.80 -2.58
CA ALA A 36 2.31 -8.86 -2.93
C ALA A 36 2.72 -10.27 -2.47
N ARG A 37 4.01 -10.52 -2.22
CA ARG A 37 4.52 -11.80 -1.70
C ARG A 37 4.30 -11.98 -0.18
N SER A 38 4.30 -10.89 0.59
CA SER A 38 4.19 -10.94 2.06
C SER A 38 2.91 -10.32 2.58
N LEU A 39 2.17 -9.57 1.76
CA LEU A 39 1.00 -8.81 2.16
C LEU A 39 -0.19 -9.75 2.33
N GLU A 40 -0.67 -9.86 3.57
CA GLU A 40 -1.81 -10.68 3.95
C GLU A 40 -3.09 -9.83 3.98
N GLU A 41 -3.00 -8.59 4.45
CA GLU A 41 -4.12 -7.68 4.61
C GLU A 41 -3.89 -6.32 3.95
N LEU A 42 -4.84 -5.90 3.11
CA LEU A 42 -4.83 -4.63 2.40
C LEU A 42 -6.17 -3.92 2.58
N LEU A 43 -6.19 -2.85 3.37
CA LEU A 43 -7.38 -2.04 3.62
C LEU A 43 -7.38 -0.81 2.73
N LEU A 44 -8.30 -0.77 1.76
CA LEU A 44 -8.47 0.32 0.81
C LEU A 44 -9.87 0.96 0.86
N ASP A 45 -10.60 0.74 1.94
CA ASP A 45 -11.95 1.30 2.11
C ASP A 45 -11.96 2.83 2.03
N ALA A 46 -13.11 3.38 1.66
CA ALA A 46 -13.33 4.83 1.57
C ALA A 46 -12.31 5.55 0.66
N ASN A 47 -11.85 4.88 -0.38
CA ASN A 47 -11.12 5.48 -1.50
C ASN A 47 -12.03 5.60 -2.73
N HIS A 48 -11.59 6.35 -3.73
CA HIS A 48 -12.30 6.57 -4.99
C HIS A 48 -11.80 5.59 -6.07
N LEU A 49 -11.53 4.35 -5.68
CA LEU A 49 -11.05 3.32 -6.60
C LEU A 49 -12.12 3.09 -7.64
N LYS A 50 -11.81 3.37 -8.90
CA LYS A 50 -12.71 3.01 -10.01
C LYS A 50 -12.87 1.49 -9.98
N SER A 51 -14.12 1.04 -9.97
CA SER A 51 -14.52 -0.37 -9.91
C SER A 51 -13.56 -1.23 -10.73
N CYS A 52 -13.00 -2.26 -10.09
CA CYS A 52 -12.33 -3.33 -10.81
C CYS A 52 -13.30 -3.87 -11.88
N PRO A 53 -12.84 -4.14 -13.12
CA PRO A 53 -13.60 -4.94 -14.07
C PRO A 53 -13.88 -6.34 -13.51
#